data_AF-A0A1P8WN49-F1
#
_entry.id   AF-A0A1P8WN49-F1
#
_cell.length_a   1.000
_cell.length_b   1.000
_cell.length_c   1.000
_cell.angle_alpha   90.00
_cell.angle_beta   90.00
_cell.angle_gamma   90.00
#
_symmetry.space_group_name_H-M   'P 1'
#
loop_
_entity.id
_entity.type
_entity.pdbx_description
1 polymer ?
#
loop_
_entity_poly.entity_id
_entity_poly.type
_entity_poly.pdbx_seq_one_letter_code
_entity_poly.pdbx_strand_id
1 'polypeptide(L)'
;MRIAQKIRLLVLSLVAASSIGIAASAIWGYMSIIEGLQIEGLQRQATISEDRLSLAFDEISHDIRLLAGLPIVKNILADAEADDSTAADSETRDQLASIFAEMLRAKPYYAQVRLIGVQDEGRERVRLDRVDNKIFRPAESDLQRKGERLYFQETIALPRDQIYYSRINLNREKGQIEIPHRPMLRVAMPIFDADERPAGIVIINLDFQPFAEKHLPSNADGRYVYYLTDDHGDYIFHPDKSQTFGFDLGHEAKAQSDFHQLEQFFESDTTSLTFPQQNPELPRGSSVHFRKLRPFSTDRELALGVFATFEDIGQAANTITFHTGLIVAAMLVIGMVFAFALSERLTRPIANIAVAVEALRAGRSTNSLPVARDDELGSLARSFQDMRESLLSHEAELLSTNKELRLANQDLEHFAHIASHNLREPIRRIATLSNLVIDDISESDSNKTAPLIETMKRECNRALQQIADFRIFTSIGDEFLVREDVNLRSVVEEILDNFQSKIESTEAVVVVESLPVVSCYRSLVQLIYRKLVENAVQYAKQAGFELRFTVEDSQNGPILGVRNTGSSIETKHHQSVFNLFTRLTNDEDGTGTGLSLCRRAVERHSGQIWLDSGEDFVHFKFTLNGQASESK
;
A
#
# COMPACT_ATOMS: atom_id res chain seq x y z
N MET A 1 -2.90 12.42 18.11
CA MET A 1 -3.12 12.12 16.66
C MET A 1 -3.97 10.86 16.53
N ARG A 2 -5.07 10.91 15.79
CA ARG A 2 -5.86 9.71 15.44
C ARG A 2 -4.97 8.76 14.62
N ILE A 3 -5.13 7.44 14.75
CA ILE A 3 -4.34 6.41 14.03
C ILE A 3 -4.25 6.71 12.52
N ALA A 4 -5.35 7.20 11.93
CA ALA A 4 -5.42 7.66 10.55
C ALA A 4 -4.32 8.68 10.19
N GLN A 5 -4.07 9.67 11.05
CA GLN A 5 -3.08 10.71 10.82
C GLN A 5 -1.66 10.15 10.87
N LYS A 6 -1.39 9.18 11.76
CA LYS A 6 -0.07 8.52 11.85
C LYS A 6 0.24 7.71 10.59
N ILE A 7 -0.73 6.95 10.09
CA ILE A 7 -0.59 6.17 8.85
C ILE A 7 -0.32 7.12 7.66
N ARG A 8 -1.07 8.22 7.53
CA ARG A 8 -0.87 9.20 6.47
C ARG A 8 0.54 9.80 6.50
N LEU A 9 0.97 10.25 7.68
CA LEU A 9 2.31 10.84 7.86
C LEU A 9 3.42 9.84 7.52
N LEU A 10 3.30 8.59 7.94
CA LEU A 10 4.28 7.54 7.66
C LEU A 10 4.40 7.24 6.16
N VAL A 11 3.27 7.09 5.47
CA VAL A 11 3.26 6.85 4.02
C VAL A 11 3.83 8.06 3.27
N LEU A 12 3.41 9.28 3.62
CA LEU A 12 3.92 10.51 3.00
C LEU A 12 5.43 10.68 3.23
N SER A 13 5.93 10.41 4.43
CA SER A 13 7.37 10.49 4.71
C SER A 13 8.17 9.47 3.92
N LEU A 14 7.64 8.25 3.78
CA LEU A 14 8.30 7.18 3.02
C LEU A 14 8.36 7.53 1.53
N VAL A 15 7.25 8.01 0.96
CA VAL A 15 7.20 8.44 -0.45
C VAL A 15 8.10 9.65 -0.70
N ALA A 16 8.14 10.62 0.22
CA ALA A 16 9.02 11.78 0.09
C ALA A 16 10.50 11.36 0.12
N ALA A 17 10.91 10.52 1.07
CA ALA A 17 12.28 10.04 1.18
C ALA A 17 12.73 9.23 -0.05
N SER A 18 11.88 8.33 -0.55
CA SER A 18 12.20 7.55 -1.75
C SER A 18 12.25 8.40 -3.00
N SER A 19 11.33 9.37 -3.15
CA SER A 19 11.30 10.27 -4.31
C SER A 19 12.54 11.19 -4.35
N ILE A 20 12.98 11.71 -3.20
CA ILE A 20 14.21 12.50 -3.09
C ILE A 20 15.44 11.65 -3.46
N GLY A 21 15.51 10.42 -2.97
CA GLY A 21 16.62 9.51 -3.30
C GLY A 21 16.70 9.18 -4.79
N ILE A 22 15.56 8.89 -5.43
CA ILE A 22 15.48 8.64 -6.88
C ILE A 22 15.90 9.88 -7.66
N ALA A 23 15.42 11.07 -7.28
CA ALA A 23 15.76 12.32 -7.94
C ALA A 23 17.26 12.63 -7.84
N ALA A 24 17.85 12.48 -6.65
CA ALA A 24 19.27 12.70 -6.44
C ALA A 24 20.13 11.74 -7.27
N SER A 25 19.75 10.45 -7.31
CA SER A 25 20.44 9.43 -8.11
C SER A 25 20.33 9.72 -9.62
N ALA A 26 19.15 10.10 -10.10
CA ALA A 26 18.92 10.43 -11.50
C ALA A 26 19.73 11.67 -11.93
N ILE A 27 19.72 12.74 -11.13
CA ILE A 27 20.50 13.95 -11.39
C ILE A 27 22.00 13.65 -11.39
N TRP A 28 22.48 12.91 -10.38
CA TRP A 28 23.89 12.54 -10.28
C TRP A 28 24.35 11.68 -11.46
N GLY A 29 23.59 10.63 -11.80
CA GLY A 29 23.89 9.77 -12.94
C GLY A 29 23.88 10.52 -14.26
N TYR A 30 22.93 11.43 -14.45
CA TYR A 30 22.86 12.24 -15.66
C TYR A 30 24.05 13.20 -15.80
N MET A 31 24.42 13.90 -14.72
CA MET A 31 25.58 14.79 -14.69
C MET A 31 26.87 14.03 -15.00
N SER A 32 27.03 12.85 -14.42
CA SER A 32 28.20 11.99 -14.68
C SER A 32 28.29 11.52 -16.14
N ILE A 33 27.16 11.14 -16.76
CA ILE A 33 27.12 10.75 -18.17
C ILE A 33 27.47 11.92 -19.09
N ILE A 34 26.92 13.12 -18.82
CA ILE A 34 27.25 14.33 -19.58
C ILE A 34 28.75 14.61 -19.50
N GLU A 35 29.32 14.64 -18.30
CA GLU A 35 30.72 14.99 -18.10
C GLU A 35 31.64 14.00 -18.84
N GLY A 36 31.31 12.71 -18.80
CA GLY A 36 32.03 11.70 -19.57
C GLY A 36 31.95 11.93 -21.09
N LEU A 37 30.75 12.17 -21.63
CA LEU A 37 30.56 12.45 -23.05
C LEU A 37 31.28 13.73 -23.51
N GLN A 38 31.35 14.74 -22.65
CA GLN A 38 32.10 15.96 -22.92
C GLN A 38 33.60 15.71 -23.06
N ILE A 39 34.19 15.03 -22.07
CA ILE A 39 35.62 14.76 -22.04
C ILE A 39 36.01 13.94 -23.27
N GLU A 40 35.22 12.91 -23.59
CA GLU A 40 35.43 12.11 -24.79
C GLU A 40 35.31 12.94 -26.07
N GLY A 41 34.29 13.80 -26.15
CA GLY A 41 34.10 14.72 -27.28
C GLY A 41 35.25 15.70 -27.47
N LEU A 42 35.77 16.28 -26.39
CA LEU A 42 36.92 17.19 -26.39
C LEU A 42 38.20 16.50 -26.85
N GLN A 43 38.51 15.33 -26.29
CA GLN A 43 39.69 14.54 -26.66
C GLN A 43 39.63 14.11 -28.13
N ARG A 44 38.45 13.67 -28.59
CA ARG A 44 38.22 13.32 -29.98
C ARG A 44 38.41 14.53 -30.90
N GLN A 45 37.86 15.69 -30.53
CA GLN A 45 38.00 16.91 -31.32
C GLN A 45 39.45 17.40 -31.36
N ALA A 46 40.17 17.33 -30.24
CA ALA A 46 41.60 17.65 -30.18
C ALA A 46 42.42 16.75 -31.10
N THR A 47 42.16 15.44 -31.09
CA THR A 47 42.82 14.47 -31.97
C THR A 47 42.53 14.77 -33.45
N ILE A 48 41.27 15.04 -33.82
CA ILE A 48 40.91 15.42 -35.21
C ILE A 48 41.63 16.71 -35.63
N SER A 49 41.77 17.65 -34.71
CA SER A 49 42.38 18.95 -34.98
C SER A 49 43.90 18.85 -35.09
N GLU A 50 44.53 18.00 -34.27
CA GLU A 50 45.94 17.59 -34.39
C GLU A 50 46.21 16.94 -35.74
N ASP A 51 45.44 15.92 -36.14
CA ASP A 51 45.61 15.23 -37.41
C ASP A 51 45.53 16.22 -38.58
N ARG A 52 44.58 17.16 -38.52
CA ARG A 52 44.41 18.18 -39.54
C ARG A 52 45.57 19.17 -39.59
N LEU A 53 46.11 19.58 -38.43
CA LEU A 53 47.31 20.41 -38.38
C LEU A 53 48.53 19.65 -38.90
N SER A 54 48.72 18.40 -38.49
CA SER A 54 49.83 17.55 -38.95
C SER A 54 49.81 17.42 -40.48
N LEU A 55 48.65 17.09 -41.06
CA LEU A 55 48.49 17.03 -42.52
C LEU A 55 48.79 18.36 -43.20
N ALA A 56 48.43 19.48 -42.58
CA ALA A 56 48.73 20.81 -43.12
C ALA A 56 50.23 21.13 -43.05
N PHE A 57 50.92 20.76 -41.97
CA PHE A 57 52.37 20.90 -41.86
C PHE A 57 53.11 19.97 -42.83
N ASP A 58 52.62 18.75 -43.03
CA ASP A 58 53.15 17.79 -44.01
C ASP A 58 53.00 18.31 -45.44
N GLU A 59 51.87 18.96 -45.75
CA GLU A 59 51.65 19.61 -47.04
C GLU A 59 52.68 20.73 -47.30
N ILE A 60 52.95 21.58 -46.29
CA ILE A 60 53.99 22.62 -46.39
C ILE A 60 55.38 21.98 -46.58
N SER A 61 55.63 20.89 -45.84
CA SER A 61 56.84 20.08 -45.94
C SER A 61 57.03 19.47 -47.33
N HIS A 62 55.94 19.12 -48.01
CA HIS A 62 55.96 18.61 -49.38
C HIS A 62 56.21 19.74 -50.38
N ASP A 63 55.53 20.88 -50.22
CA ASP A 63 55.69 22.05 -51.08
C ASP A 63 57.14 22.54 -51.10
N ILE A 64 57.78 22.69 -49.93
CA ILE A 64 59.17 23.15 -49.85
C ILE A 64 60.16 22.15 -50.48
N ARG A 65 59.92 20.84 -50.30
CA ARG A 65 60.73 19.78 -50.93
C ARG A 65 60.61 19.76 -52.43
N LEU A 66 59.39 19.95 -52.95
CA LEU A 66 59.17 20.09 -54.39
C LEU A 66 59.96 21.26 -54.95
N LEU A 67 59.88 22.44 -54.32
CA LEU A 67 60.63 23.62 -54.76
C LEU A 67 62.14 23.40 -54.71
N ALA A 68 62.68 22.87 -53.60
CA ALA A 68 64.11 22.59 -53.45
C ALA A 68 64.61 21.56 -54.48
N GLY A 69 63.74 20.64 -54.92
CA GLY A 69 64.03 19.60 -55.90
C GLY A 69 63.97 20.07 -57.36
N LEU A 70 63.42 21.26 -57.65
CA LEU A 70 63.30 21.74 -59.03
C LEU A 70 64.68 21.99 -59.66
N PRO A 71 64.97 21.46 -60.87
CA PRO A 71 66.24 21.70 -61.56
C PRO A 71 66.55 23.19 -61.76
N ILE A 72 65.51 24.00 -62.00
CA ILE A 72 65.65 25.45 -62.21
C ILE A 72 66.23 26.18 -60.99
N VAL A 73 65.92 25.69 -59.78
CA VAL A 73 66.44 26.26 -58.53
C VAL A 73 67.94 26.01 -58.41
N LYS A 74 68.40 24.82 -58.80
CA LYS A 74 69.84 24.49 -58.82
C LYS A 74 70.59 25.28 -59.89
N ASN A 75 70.01 25.44 -61.08
CA ASN A 75 70.63 26.19 -62.17
C ASN A 75 70.85 27.67 -61.79
N ILE A 76 69.85 28.33 -61.19
CA ILE A 76 69.96 29.74 -60.75
C ILE A 76 71.06 29.90 -59.68
N LEU A 77 71.26 28.91 -58.82
CA LEU A 77 72.32 28.96 -57.80
C LEU A 77 73.71 28.65 -58.37
N ALA A 78 73.81 27.81 -59.39
CA ALA A 78 75.06 27.47 -60.07
C ALA A 78 75.55 28.58 -61.02
N ASP A 79 74.64 29.17 -61.81
CA ASP A 79 74.98 30.25 -62.76
C ASP A 79 75.48 31.51 -62.07
N ALA A 80 75.14 31.69 -60.79
CA ALA A 80 75.59 32.82 -60.00
C ALA A 80 77.09 32.74 -59.59
N GLU A 81 77.78 31.63 -59.86
CA GLU A 81 79.25 31.55 -59.81
C GLU A 81 79.93 32.20 -61.04
N ALA A 82 79.19 32.43 -62.12
CA ALA A 82 79.70 33.10 -63.32
C ALA A 82 79.36 34.61 -63.28
N ASP A 83 80.39 35.46 -63.29
CA ASP A 83 80.35 36.91 -63.08
C ASP A 83 79.58 37.72 -64.17
N ASP A 84 78.88 37.06 -65.10
CA ASP A 84 78.14 37.69 -66.21
C ASP A 84 76.63 37.40 -66.12
N SER A 85 75.84 38.43 -65.78
CA SER A 85 74.36 38.34 -65.83
C SER A 85 73.90 38.30 -67.29
N THR A 86 73.76 37.10 -67.85
CA THR A 86 73.27 36.91 -69.22
C THR A 86 71.74 37.03 -69.30
N ALA A 87 71.19 37.32 -70.49
CA ALA A 87 69.74 37.33 -70.72
C ALA A 87 69.05 35.99 -70.39
N ALA A 88 69.79 34.88 -70.49
CA ALA A 88 69.31 33.53 -70.14
C ALA A 88 69.09 33.33 -68.63
N ASP A 89 69.91 34.00 -67.79
CA ASP A 89 69.74 34.00 -66.33
C ASP A 89 68.47 34.77 -65.93
N SER A 90 68.19 35.91 -66.58
CA SER A 90 66.92 36.65 -66.38
C SER A 90 65.69 35.81 -66.73
N GLU A 91 65.70 35.09 -67.86
CA GLU A 91 64.57 34.24 -68.28
C GLU A 91 64.33 33.07 -67.32
N THR A 92 65.41 32.45 -66.83
CA THR A 92 65.33 31.35 -65.85
C THR A 92 64.76 31.83 -64.51
N ARG A 93 65.18 33.02 -64.04
CA ARG A 93 64.59 33.67 -62.85
C ARG A 93 63.11 34.01 -63.05
N ASP A 94 62.71 34.43 -64.24
CA ASP A 94 61.31 34.73 -64.57
C ASP A 94 60.43 33.47 -64.55
N GLN A 95 60.94 32.35 -65.04
CA GLN A 95 60.25 31.06 -64.96
C GLN A 95 60.05 30.60 -63.50
N LEU A 96 61.09 30.68 -62.65
CA LEU A 96 60.96 30.35 -61.22
C LEU A 96 59.99 31.32 -60.51
N ALA A 97 60.03 32.61 -60.84
CA ALA A 97 59.08 33.59 -60.32
C ALA A 97 57.64 33.23 -60.67
N SER A 98 57.37 32.73 -61.88
CA SER A 98 56.05 32.25 -62.28
C SER A 98 55.58 31.07 -61.43
N ILE A 99 56.46 30.09 -61.17
CA ILE A 99 56.15 28.93 -60.30
C ILE A 99 55.81 29.41 -58.87
N PHE A 100 56.62 30.31 -58.31
CA PHE A 100 56.34 30.91 -57.00
C PHE A 100 55.02 31.66 -56.98
N ALA A 101 54.67 32.38 -58.06
CA ALA A 101 53.40 33.08 -58.18
C ALA A 101 52.22 32.12 -58.18
N GLU A 102 52.28 31.01 -58.92
CA GLU A 102 51.22 30.00 -58.92
C GLU A 102 51.06 29.34 -57.55
N MET A 103 52.17 29.03 -56.87
CA MET A 103 52.12 28.47 -55.52
C MET A 103 51.49 29.45 -54.52
N LEU A 104 51.90 30.72 -54.56
CA LEU A 104 51.28 31.78 -53.76
C LEU A 104 49.77 31.86 -54.06
N ARG A 105 49.33 31.78 -55.33
CA ARG A 105 47.90 31.80 -55.69
C ARG A 105 47.14 30.60 -55.13
N ALA A 106 47.72 29.40 -55.20
CA ALA A 106 47.11 28.17 -54.71
C ALA A 106 46.99 28.12 -53.18
N LYS A 107 47.90 28.80 -52.47
CA LYS A 107 48.00 28.80 -51.00
C LYS A 107 47.86 30.22 -50.44
N PRO A 108 46.63 30.67 -50.09
CA PRO A 108 46.38 32.05 -49.66
C PRO A 108 47.15 32.49 -48.40
N TYR A 109 47.53 31.55 -47.54
CA TYR A 109 48.32 31.80 -46.32
C TYR A 109 49.84 31.81 -46.58
N TYR A 110 50.32 31.53 -47.79
CA TYR A 110 51.71 31.79 -48.14
C TYR A 110 51.87 33.29 -48.43
N ALA A 111 52.68 33.94 -47.60
CA ALA A 111 52.90 35.37 -47.64
C ALA A 111 54.12 35.74 -48.50
N GLN A 112 55.16 34.90 -48.51
CA GLN A 112 56.38 35.16 -49.28
C GLN A 112 57.10 33.86 -49.63
N VAL A 113 57.72 33.81 -50.80
CA VAL A 113 58.57 32.69 -51.24
C VAL A 113 59.88 33.26 -51.78
N ARG A 114 61.01 32.72 -51.33
CA ARG A 114 62.33 33.22 -51.71
C ARG A 114 63.31 32.10 -52.00
N LEU A 115 64.19 32.37 -52.95
CA LEU A 115 65.44 31.67 -53.16
C LEU A 115 66.59 32.58 -52.72
N ILE A 116 67.44 32.10 -51.81
CA ILE A 116 68.57 32.85 -51.27
C ILE A 116 69.85 32.04 -51.52
N GLY A 117 70.81 32.61 -52.27
CA GLY A 117 72.10 31.96 -52.52
C GLY A 117 73.10 32.23 -51.40
N VAL A 118 74.12 31.38 -51.25
CA VAL A 118 75.19 31.57 -50.23
C VAL A 118 76.14 32.71 -50.59
N GLN A 119 76.32 32.93 -51.89
CA GLN A 119 77.10 34.04 -52.44
C GLN A 119 76.49 35.40 -52.11
N ASP A 120 77.26 36.47 -52.31
CA ASP A 120 76.84 37.86 -52.07
C ASP A 120 76.28 38.12 -50.65
N GLU A 121 76.82 37.42 -49.64
CA GLU A 121 76.39 37.48 -48.24
C GLU A 121 74.92 37.06 -48.04
N GLY A 122 74.49 35.99 -48.70
CA GLY A 122 73.11 35.52 -48.57
C GLY A 122 72.13 36.37 -49.35
N ARG A 123 72.46 36.80 -50.59
CA ARG A 123 71.59 37.67 -51.38
C ARG A 123 70.38 36.89 -51.92
N GLU A 124 69.20 37.50 -51.81
CA GLU A 124 67.97 37.00 -52.43
C GLU A 124 68.16 36.96 -53.96
N ARG A 125 67.90 35.80 -54.59
CA ARG A 125 67.99 35.59 -56.05
C ARG A 125 66.62 35.76 -56.72
N VAL A 126 65.58 35.19 -56.12
CA VAL A 126 64.18 35.33 -56.54
C VAL A 126 63.33 35.53 -55.29
N ARG A 127 62.45 36.53 -55.30
CA ARG A 127 61.54 36.83 -54.21
C ARG A 127 60.18 37.20 -54.76
N LEU A 128 59.14 36.58 -54.21
CA LEU A 128 57.77 36.98 -54.43
C LEU A 128 57.07 37.16 -53.10
N ASP A 129 56.29 38.22 -53.03
CA ASP A 129 55.60 38.66 -51.83
C ASP A 129 54.10 38.80 -52.12
N ARG A 130 53.28 38.52 -51.12
CA ARG A 130 51.85 38.79 -51.10
C ARG A 130 51.59 39.94 -50.15
N VAL A 131 51.14 41.07 -50.69
CA VAL A 131 50.66 42.23 -49.91
C VAL A 131 49.26 42.58 -50.41
N ASP A 132 48.33 42.75 -49.47
CA ASP A 132 46.92 43.07 -49.74
C ASP A 132 46.27 42.15 -50.79
N ASN A 133 46.54 40.84 -50.63
CA ASN A 133 46.04 39.77 -51.50
C ASN A 133 46.53 39.82 -52.97
N LYS A 134 47.48 40.71 -53.28
CA LYS A 134 48.15 40.81 -54.59
C LYS A 134 49.57 40.26 -54.48
N ILE A 135 49.99 39.53 -55.51
CA ILE A 135 51.34 38.99 -55.60
C ILE A 135 52.21 39.97 -56.39
N PHE A 136 53.33 40.37 -55.81
CA PHE A 136 54.31 41.23 -56.47
C PHE A 136 55.70 40.62 -56.39
N ARG A 137 56.51 40.93 -57.41
CA ARG A 137 57.95 40.66 -57.44
C ARG A 137 58.67 41.98 -57.18
N PRO A 138 59.50 42.09 -56.12
CA PRO A 138 60.32 43.26 -55.88
C PRO A 138 61.30 43.52 -57.05
N ALA A 139 61.70 44.77 -57.25
CA ALA A 139 62.73 45.10 -58.23
C ALA A 139 64.09 44.49 -57.81
N GLU A 140 65.02 44.28 -58.75
CA GLU A 140 66.33 43.70 -58.41
C GLU A 140 67.14 44.53 -57.41
N SER A 141 66.89 45.85 -57.35
CA SER A 141 67.47 46.78 -56.36
C SER A 141 66.95 46.55 -54.95
N ASP A 142 65.78 45.94 -54.80
CA ASP A 142 65.11 45.72 -53.51
C ASP A 142 65.45 44.35 -52.90
N LEU A 143 66.19 43.52 -53.64
CA LEU A 143 66.67 42.21 -53.17
C LEU A 143 67.70 42.40 -52.05
N GLN A 144 67.43 41.78 -50.91
CA GLN A 144 68.19 42.03 -49.68
C GLN A 144 69.27 40.96 -49.46
N ARG A 145 70.33 41.34 -48.73
CA ARG A 145 71.30 40.39 -48.16
C ARG A 145 70.79 39.91 -46.81
N LYS A 146 70.73 38.59 -46.64
CA LYS A 146 70.13 37.93 -45.47
C LYS A 146 71.00 36.84 -44.87
N GLY A 147 72.28 36.75 -45.26
CA GLY A 147 73.20 35.72 -44.77
C GLY A 147 73.40 35.71 -43.25
N GLU A 148 73.29 36.87 -42.60
CA GLU A 148 73.43 36.99 -41.14
C GLU A 148 72.17 36.62 -40.34
N ARG A 149 71.04 36.34 -41.01
CA ARG A 149 69.80 36.02 -40.29
C ARG A 149 69.87 34.60 -39.73
N LEU A 150 69.39 34.43 -38.49
CA LEU A 150 69.37 33.14 -37.80
C LEU A 150 68.73 32.03 -38.64
N TYR A 151 67.59 32.28 -39.27
CA TYR A 151 66.93 31.28 -40.12
C TYR A 151 67.80 30.84 -41.30
N PHE A 152 68.65 31.70 -41.83
CA PHE A 152 69.54 31.37 -42.95
C PHE A 152 70.69 30.48 -42.47
N GLN A 153 71.35 30.90 -41.39
CA GLN A 153 72.46 30.16 -40.78
C GLN A 153 72.04 28.80 -40.23
N GLU A 154 70.86 28.71 -39.61
CA GLU A 154 70.33 27.43 -39.12
C GLU A 154 69.95 26.51 -40.29
N THR A 155 69.34 27.05 -41.35
CA THR A 155 68.91 26.23 -42.50
C THR A 155 70.10 25.68 -43.30
N ILE A 156 71.12 26.51 -43.57
CA ILE A 156 72.28 26.08 -44.37
C ILE A 156 73.13 25.02 -43.65
N ALA A 157 73.08 24.98 -42.31
CA ALA A 157 73.75 23.99 -41.49
C ALA A 157 73.00 22.65 -41.43
N LEU A 158 71.76 22.57 -41.93
CA LEU A 158 70.99 21.33 -41.92
C LEU A 158 71.53 20.33 -42.96
N PRO A 159 71.48 19.02 -42.64
CA PRO A 159 71.74 17.96 -43.62
C PRO A 159 70.78 17.98 -44.82
N ARG A 160 71.18 17.28 -45.89
CA ARG A 160 70.31 17.03 -47.06
C ARG A 160 68.96 16.48 -46.61
N ASP A 161 67.90 16.93 -47.27
CA ASP A 161 66.51 16.51 -47.06
C ASP A 161 65.87 16.88 -45.71
N GLN A 162 66.57 17.64 -44.84
CA GLN A 162 65.99 18.19 -43.63
C GLN A 162 65.35 19.56 -43.86
N ILE A 163 64.30 19.84 -43.09
CA ILE A 163 63.51 21.07 -43.21
C ILE A 163 63.65 21.86 -41.92
N TYR A 164 63.95 23.14 -42.09
CA TYR A 164 63.93 24.12 -41.02
C TYR A 164 62.52 24.67 -40.83
N TYR A 165 62.05 24.70 -39.59
CA TYR A 165 60.87 25.46 -39.18
C TYR A 165 61.32 26.54 -38.21
N SER A 166 60.89 27.79 -38.38
CA SER A 166 61.14 28.87 -37.40
C SER A 166 60.16 28.82 -36.24
N ARG A 167 60.47 29.53 -35.15
CA ARG A 167 59.44 29.88 -34.16
C ARG A 167 58.43 30.79 -34.85
N ILE A 168 57.17 30.69 -34.43
CA ILE A 168 56.13 31.60 -34.91
C ILE A 168 56.30 32.89 -34.12
N ASN A 169 56.62 33.98 -34.81
CA ASN A 169 56.84 35.28 -34.19
C ASN A 169 56.25 36.39 -35.04
N LEU A 170 56.04 37.56 -34.45
CA LEU A 170 55.56 38.70 -35.20
C LEU A 170 56.60 39.13 -36.24
N ASN A 171 56.15 39.40 -37.47
CA ASN A 171 57.05 39.87 -38.51
C ASN A 171 57.68 41.20 -38.10
N ARG A 172 58.99 41.34 -38.34
CA ARG A 172 59.73 42.57 -38.07
C ARG A 172 60.35 43.10 -39.35
N GLU A 173 59.89 44.26 -39.80
CA GLU A 173 60.47 44.94 -40.94
C GLU A 173 61.41 46.06 -40.45
N LYS A 174 62.65 46.06 -40.93
CA LYS A 174 63.72 47.00 -40.49
C LYS A 174 63.92 47.06 -38.96
N GLY A 175 63.59 45.98 -38.24
CA GLY A 175 63.74 45.86 -36.79
C GLY A 175 62.53 46.30 -35.96
N GLN A 176 61.49 46.85 -36.58
CA GLN A 176 60.22 47.19 -35.93
C GLN A 176 59.16 46.13 -36.23
N ILE A 177 58.28 45.87 -35.26
CA ILE A 177 57.14 44.95 -35.45
C ILE A 177 56.19 45.56 -36.48
N GLU A 178 55.81 44.77 -37.50
CA GLU A 178 54.87 45.18 -38.54
C GLU A 178 53.46 45.38 -37.95
N ILE A 179 52.78 46.44 -38.38
CA ILE A 179 51.38 46.73 -38.06
C ILE A 179 50.60 46.79 -39.38
N PRO A 180 49.52 46.00 -39.57
CA PRO A 180 48.92 45.07 -38.61
C PRO A 180 49.84 43.88 -38.28
N HIS A 181 49.73 43.36 -37.05
CA HIS A 181 50.54 42.24 -36.58
C HIS A 181 50.32 41.00 -37.44
N ARG A 182 51.40 40.48 -38.03
CA ARG A 182 51.40 39.28 -38.86
C ARG A 182 52.32 38.24 -38.23
N PRO A 183 51.77 37.19 -37.61
CA PRO A 183 52.58 36.11 -37.09
C PRO A 183 53.11 35.25 -38.23
N MET A 184 54.42 35.10 -38.32
CA MET A 184 55.07 34.44 -39.45
C MET A 184 55.73 33.14 -39.04
N LEU A 185 55.34 32.05 -39.70
CA LEU A 185 56.08 30.81 -39.71
C LEU A 185 56.99 30.77 -40.94
N ARG A 186 58.28 30.51 -40.75
CA ARG A 186 59.23 30.37 -41.85
C ARG A 186 59.61 28.91 -41.99
N VAL A 187 59.41 28.35 -43.17
CA VAL A 187 59.78 26.98 -43.51
C VAL A 187 60.84 27.04 -44.60
N ALA A 188 62.00 26.48 -44.34
CA ALA A 188 63.14 26.58 -45.25
C ALA A 188 63.83 25.24 -45.44
N MET A 189 64.50 25.07 -46.58
CA MET A 189 65.22 23.86 -46.91
C MET A 189 66.56 24.21 -47.57
N PRO A 190 67.68 23.60 -47.14
CA PRO A 190 68.97 23.79 -47.80
C PRO A 190 68.97 23.16 -49.18
N ILE A 191 69.64 23.84 -50.11
CA ILE A 191 69.89 23.37 -51.46
C ILE A 191 71.40 23.16 -51.59
N PHE A 192 71.78 22.01 -52.14
CA PHE A 192 73.18 21.62 -52.31
C PHE A 192 73.58 21.67 -53.78
N ASP A 193 74.83 22.04 -54.04
CA ASP A 193 75.46 21.98 -55.36
C ASP A 193 75.78 20.52 -55.77
N ALA A 194 76.44 20.35 -56.92
CA ALA A 194 76.86 19.04 -57.42
C ALA A 194 77.92 18.37 -56.53
N ASP A 195 78.67 19.15 -55.76
CA ASP A 195 79.75 18.70 -54.85
C ASP A 195 79.26 18.48 -53.41
N GLU A 196 77.93 18.48 -53.20
CA GLU A 196 77.28 18.36 -51.89
C GLU A 196 77.61 19.50 -50.90
N ARG A 197 78.00 20.67 -51.40
CA ARG A 197 78.17 21.87 -50.58
C ARG A 197 76.87 22.68 -50.57
N PRO A 198 76.51 23.35 -49.47
CA PRO A 198 75.33 24.21 -49.45
C PRO A 198 75.47 25.35 -50.46
N ALA A 199 74.57 25.41 -51.44
CA ALA A 199 74.53 26.40 -52.51
C ALA A 199 73.55 27.55 -52.20
N GLY A 200 72.54 27.28 -51.38
CA GLY A 200 71.52 28.25 -51.00
C GLY A 200 70.42 27.63 -50.16
N ILE A 201 69.35 28.39 -49.95
CA ILE A 201 68.13 27.91 -49.32
C ILE A 201 66.90 28.36 -50.13
N VAL A 202 65.87 27.52 -50.14
CA VAL A 202 64.51 27.96 -50.48
C VAL A 202 63.75 28.17 -49.18
N ILE A 203 62.95 29.22 -49.11
CA ILE A 203 62.18 29.57 -47.91
C ILE A 203 60.78 30.05 -48.28
N ILE A 204 59.79 29.49 -47.61
CA ILE A 204 58.40 29.91 -47.63
C ILE A 204 58.13 30.60 -46.28
N ASN A 205 57.71 31.86 -46.32
CA ASN A 205 57.11 32.49 -45.16
C ASN A 205 55.59 32.39 -45.26
N LEU A 206 54.98 31.85 -44.22
CA LEU A 206 53.55 31.65 -44.07
C LEU A 206 53.01 32.62 -43.02
N ASP A 207 51.88 33.25 -43.33
CA ASP A 207 51.08 33.98 -42.35
C ASP A 207 50.30 32.96 -41.52
N PHE A 208 50.64 32.88 -40.24
CA PHE A 208 50.16 31.83 -39.35
C PHE A 208 48.70 32.04 -38.94
N GLN A 209 48.23 33.28 -38.91
CA GLN A 209 46.85 33.59 -38.53
C GLN A 209 45.83 32.98 -39.51
N PRO A 210 45.86 33.28 -40.82
CA PRO A 210 44.93 32.68 -41.79
C PRO A 210 45.16 31.18 -41.98
N PHE A 211 46.37 30.69 -41.72
CA PHE A 211 46.65 29.24 -41.67
C PHE A 211 45.91 28.57 -40.51
N ALA A 212 46.04 29.09 -39.30
CA ALA A 212 45.33 28.58 -38.13
C ALA A 212 43.81 28.69 -38.29
N GLU A 213 43.28 29.81 -38.78
CA GLU A 213 41.83 29.98 -39.03
C GLU A 213 41.28 28.98 -40.07
N LYS A 214 42.08 28.62 -41.08
CA LYS A 214 41.69 27.63 -42.09
C LYS A 214 41.68 26.19 -41.55
N HIS A 215 42.67 25.83 -40.73
CA HIS A 215 42.86 24.46 -40.25
C HIS A 215 42.23 24.19 -38.88
N LEU A 216 42.00 25.22 -38.07
CA LEU A 216 41.26 25.18 -36.81
C LEU A 216 39.99 26.04 -36.91
N PRO A 217 39.10 25.78 -37.89
CA PRO A 217 37.89 26.56 -38.03
C PRO A 217 37.06 26.37 -36.76
N SER A 218 36.71 27.49 -36.11
CA SER A 218 35.58 27.50 -35.20
C SER A 218 34.39 26.91 -35.95
N ASN A 219 33.83 25.79 -35.48
CA ASN A 219 32.65 25.18 -36.12
C ASN A 219 31.56 26.26 -36.27
N ALA A 220 30.72 26.15 -37.31
CA ALA A 220 29.65 27.12 -37.58
C ALA A 220 28.72 27.40 -36.38
N ASP A 221 28.66 26.45 -35.43
CA ASP A 221 27.84 26.54 -34.21
C ASP A 221 28.61 27.09 -32.99
N GLY A 222 29.90 27.47 -33.13
CA GLY A 222 30.71 27.99 -32.02
C GLY A 222 31.04 26.99 -30.91
N ARG A 223 30.71 25.71 -31.08
CA ARG A 223 30.80 24.63 -30.06
C ARG A 223 32.20 24.41 -29.51
N TYR A 224 33.24 24.58 -30.34
CA TYR A 224 34.63 24.42 -29.93
C TYR A 224 35.42 25.69 -30.18
N VAL A 225 36.20 26.05 -29.17
CA VAL A 225 37.13 27.18 -29.18
C VAL A 225 38.54 26.61 -29.10
N TYR A 226 39.42 27.15 -29.93
CA TYR A 226 40.78 26.68 -30.09
C TYR A 226 41.78 27.68 -29.53
N TYR A 227 42.80 27.14 -28.87
CA TYR A 227 43.96 27.87 -28.41
C TYR A 227 45.20 27.17 -28.95
N LEU A 228 46.19 27.93 -29.37
CA LEU A 228 47.51 27.39 -29.69
C LEU A 228 48.56 28.18 -28.95
N THR A 229 49.48 27.49 -28.28
CA THR A 229 50.61 28.12 -27.59
C THR A 229 51.93 27.58 -28.09
N ASP A 230 53.00 28.28 -27.76
CA ASP A 230 54.35 27.74 -27.83
C ASP A 230 54.63 26.74 -26.68
N ASP A 231 55.89 26.31 -26.59
CA ASP A 231 56.44 25.43 -25.57
C ASP A 231 56.47 26.05 -24.15
N HIS A 232 56.32 27.38 -24.04
CA HIS A 232 56.32 28.12 -22.78
C HIS A 232 54.91 28.58 -22.35
N GLY A 233 53.90 28.32 -23.17
CA GLY A 233 52.50 28.66 -22.91
C GLY A 233 52.08 30.04 -23.42
N ASP A 234 52.92 30.75 -24.17
CA ASP A 234 52.54 32.03 -24.79
C ASP A 234 51.59 31.79 -25.96
N TYR A 235 50.49 32.56 -26.02
CA TYR A 235 49.46 32.37 -27.05
C TYR A 235 49.96 32.74 -28.45
N ILE A 236 49.97 31.76 -29.36
CA ILE A 236 50.21 31.93 -30.80
C ILE A 236 48.89 32.14 -31.53
N PHE A 237 47.84 31.44 -31.10
CA PHE A 237 46.49 31.58 -31.62
C PHE A 237 45.51 31.63 -30.45
N HIS A 238 44.67 32.67 -30.45
CA HIS A 238 43.66 32.89 -29.42
C HIS A 238 42.41 33.51 -30.07
N PRO A 239 41.18 33.18 -29.60
CA PRO A 239 39.93 33.74 -30.13
C PRO A 239 39.88 35.27 -30.06
N ASP A 240 40.36 35.82 -28.95
CA ASP A 240 40.68 37.25 -28.83
C ASP A 240 42.10 37.50 -29.35
N LYS A 241 42.21 38.20 -30.48
CA LYS A 241 43.49 38.50 -31.14
C LYS A 241 44.42 39.35 -30.27
N SER A 242 43.88 40.11 -29.31
CA SER A 242 44.70 40.95 -28.41
C SER A 242 45.54 40.14 -27.41
N GLN A 243 45.19 38.86 -27.17
CA GLN A 243 45.92 37.99 -26.26
C GLN A 243 47.10 37.28 -26.93
N THR A 244 47.20 37.30 -28.26
CA THR A 244 48.28 36.61 -28.98
C THR A 244 49.60 37.38 -28.91
N PHE A 245 50.72 36.64 -28.86
CA PHE A 245 52.09 37.17 -28.88
C PHE A 245 52.41 38.17 -27.75
N GLY A 246 51.86 37.94 -26.56
CA GLY A 246 52.07 38.83 -25.41
C GLY A 246 53.54 39.12 -25.12
N PHE A 247 54.41 38.11 -25.19
CA PHE A 247 55.86 38.31 -25.04
C PHE A 247 56.46 39.30 -26.05
N ASP A 248 56.08 39.24 -27.33
CA ASP A 248 56.56 40.15 -28.38
C ASP A 248 55.99 41.58 -28.20
N LEU A 249 54.79 41.69 -27.62
CA LEU A 249 54.07 42.95 -27.39
C LEU A 249 54.29 43.56 -25.99
N GLY A 250 55.01 42.86 -25.11
CA GLY A 250 55.36 43.33 -23.77
C GLY A 250 54.24 43.19 -22.72
N HIS A 251 53.29 42.27 -22.90
CA HIS A 251 52.28 41.93 -21.89
C HIS A 251 52.27 40.43 -21.56
N GLU A 252 51.95 40.07 -20.31
CA GLU A 252 51.83 38.67 -19.91
C GLU A 252 50.45 38.14 -20.33
N ALA A 253 50.41 37.39 -21.44
CA ALA A 253 49.23 36.67 -21.93
C ALA A 253 49.60 35.19 -22.14
N LYS A 254 49.70 34.47 -21.01
CA LYS A 254 50.12 33.07 -20.96
C LYS A 254 48.94 32.17 -20.63
N ALA A 255 48.92 30.98 -21.22
CA ALA A 255 47.86 30.01 -20.96
C ALA A 255 47.79 29.55 -19.49
N GLN A 256 48.92 29.57 -18.77
CA GLN A 256 48.97 29.25 -17.34
C GLN A 256 48.24 30.31 -16.49
N SER A 257 48.15 31.56 -16.96
CA SER A 257 47.40 32.63 -16.30
C SER A 257 45.90 32.40 -16.38
N ASP A 258 45.42 31.87 -17.52
CA ASP A 258 44.00 31.56 -17.75
C ASP A 258 43.61 30.18 -17.21
N PHE A 259 44.59 29.27 -17.14
CA PHE A 259 44.45 27.88 -16.75
C PHE A 259 45.62 27.42 -15.86
N HIS A 260 45.54 27.66 -14.55
CA HIS A 260 46.58 27.30 -13.58
C HIS A 260 47.00 25.82 -13.63
N GLN A 261 46.12 24.91 -14.05
CA GLN A 261 46.43 23.48 -14.21
C GLN A 261 47.54 23.22 -15.24
N LEU A 262 47.84 24.19 -16.12
CA LEU A 262 48.88 24.08 -17.12
C LEU A 262 50.29 24.39 -16.63
N GLU A 263 50.47 24.92 -15.41
CA GLU A 263 51.80 25.24 -14.87
C GLU A 263 52.76 24.02 -14.95
N GLN A 264 52.29 22.86 -14.50
CA GLN A 264 53.07 21.61 -14.57
C GLN A 264 53.00 20.93 -15.94
N PHE A 265 52.06 21.31 -16.80
CA PHE A 265 51.88 20.67 -18.11
C PHE A 265 53.04 20.97 -19.06
N PHE A 266 53.47 22.24 -19.13
CA PHE A 266 54.57 22.64 -19.99
C PHE A 266 55.91 22.08 -19.52
N GLU A 267 56.12 21.99 -18.20
CA GLU A 267 57.37 21.48 -17.60
C GLU A 267 57.48 19.94 -17.55
N SER A 268 56.37 19.21 -17.72
CA SER A 268 56.36 17.74 -17.62
C SER A 268 56.35 17.02 -18.98
N ASP A 269 56.69 15.74 -18.97
CA ASP A 269 56.57 14.83 -20.12
C ASP A 269 55.10 14.48 -20.49
N THR A 270 54.12 15.15 -19.86
CA THR A 270 52.70 14.92 -20.08
C THR A 270 52.30 15.37 -21.48
N THR A 271 51.79 14.45 -22.30
CA THR A 271 51.42 14.74 -23.70
C THR A 271 50.04 15.38 -23.84
N SER A 272 49.12 15.12 -22.92
CA SER A 272 47.80 15.74 -22.91
C SER A 272 47.25 15.85 -21.49
N LEU A 273 46.43 16.87 -21.25
CA LEU A 273 45.81 17.13 -19.97
C LEU A 273 44.36 17.56 -20.19
N THR A 274 43.42 16.92 -19.49
CA THR A 274 42.00 17.31 -19.48
C THR A 274 41.63 17.74 -18.07
N PHE A 275 40.98 18.88 -17.94
CA PHE A 275 40.55 19.40 -16.64
C PHE A 275 39.25 20.21 -16.75
N PRO A 276 38.42 20.21 -15.70
CA PRO A 276 37.27 21.09 -15.64
C PRO A 276 37.72 22.54 -15.55
N GLN A 277 37.03 23.44 -16.25
CA GLN A 277 37.37 24.86 -16.24
C GLN A 277 36.93 25.51 -14.92
N GLN A 278 37.89 26.18 -14.27
CA GLN A 278 37.69 26.89 -13.01
C GLN A 278 37.72 28.41 -13.16
N ASN A 279 38.08 28.94 -14.34
CA ASN A 279 38.09 30.38 -14.60
C ASN A 279 36.64 30.95 -14.57
N PRO A 280 36.35 31.93 -13.68
CA PRO A 280 35.03 32.53 -13.56
C PRO A 280 34.59 33.37 -14.77
N GLU A 281 35.53 33.78 -15.64
CA GLU A 281 35.23 34.51 -16.88
C GLU A 281 34.72 33.60 -18.01
N LEU A 282 34.91 32.29 -17.89
CA LEU A 282 34.46 31.29 -18.87
C LEU A 282 33.19 30.57 -18.38
N PRO A 283 32.35 30.05 -19.32
CA PRO A 283 31.11 29.35 -18.96
C PRO A 283 31.34 28.19 -17.97
N ARG A 284 30.60 28.19 -16.86
CA ARG A 284 30.67 27.14 -15.82
C ARG A 284 30.28 25.77 -16.38
N GLY A 285 30.95 24.72 -15.90
CA GLY A 285 30.68 23.33 -16.30
C GLY A 285 31.35 22.90 -17.60
N SER A 286 32.23 23.73 -18.15
CA SER A 286 33.03 23.41 -19.33
C SER A 286 34.30 22.65 -18.94
N SER A 287 34.81 21.80 -19.82
CA SER A 287 36.13 21.18 -19.68
C SER A 287 37.08 21.71 -20.76
N VAL A 288 38.37 21.68 -20.46
CA VAL A 288 39.44 22.09 -21.38
C VAL A 288 40.33 20.88 -21.59
N HIS A 289 40.73 20.65 -22.83
CA HIS A 289 41.71 19.63 -23.19
C HIS A 289 42.91 20.29 -23.89
N PHE A 290 44.09 20.15 -23.30
CA PHE A 290 45.35 20.56 -23.91
C PHE A 290 46.13 19.34 -24.37
N ARG A 291 46.77 19.45 -25.54
CA ARG A 291 47.63 18.41 -26.09
C ARG A 291 48.88 19.00 -26.71
N LYS A 292 50.05 18.43 -26.39
CA LYS A 292 51.32 18.80 -27.01
C LYS A 292 51.39 18.20 -28.41
N LEU A 293 51.73 19.04 -29.38
CA LEU A 293 51.94 18.74 -30.77
C LEU A 293 53.44 18.86 -31.07
N ARG A 294 53.97 17.92 -31.84
CA ARG A 294 55.35 17.96 -32.36
C ARG A 294 55.33 17.95 -33.88
N PRO A 295 54.80 19.01 -34.52
CA PRO A 295 54.72 19.06 -35.99
C PRO A 295 56.08 19.29 -36.65
N PHE A 296 57.11 19.61 -35.86
CA PHE A 296 58.44 19.94 -36.33
C PHE A 296 59.39 18.78 -36.04
N SER A 297 60.31 18.47 -36.95
CA SER A 297 61.37 17.46 -36.73
C SER A 297 62.45 17.91 -35.72
N THR A 298 62.19 18.98 -34.97
CA THR A 298 63.11 19.63 -34.01
C THR A 298 62.48 19.58 -32.62
N ASP A 299 63.22 19.92 -31.57
CA ASP A 299 62.75 20.01 -30.16
C ASP A 299 61.69 21.11 -29.90
N ARG A 300 60.96 21.55 -30.94
CA ARG A 300 59.93 22.58 -30.82
C ARG A 300 58.57 21.94 -30.70
N GLU A 301 57.88 22.29 -29.63
CA GLU A 301 56.53 21.83 -29.33
C GLU A 301 55.54 22.98 -29.47
N LEU A 302 54.30 22.64 -29.83
CA LEU A 302 53.15 23.53 -29.70
C LEU A 302 52.16 22.88 -28.75
N ALA A 303 51.34 23.63 -28.03
CA ALA A 303 50.22 23.05 -27.32
C ALA A 303 48.89 23.51 -27.93
N LEU A 304 48.06 22.55 -28.30
CA LEU A 304 46.70 22.76 -28.79
C LEU A 304 45.72 22.60 -27.64
N GLY A 305 45.08 23.70 -27.26
CA GLY A 305 43.95 23.72 -26.35
C GLY A 305 42.63 23.67 -27.12
N VAL A 306 41.74 22.76 -26.74
CA VAL A 306 40.36 22.69 -27.21
C VAL A 306 39.43 22.88 -26.02
N PHE A 307 38.51 23.82 -26.17
CA PHE A 307 37.50 24.16 -25.19
C PHE A 307 36.12 24.00 -25.80
N ALA A 308 35.16 23.45 -25.04
CA ALA A 308 33.78 23.29 -25.48
C ALA A 308 32.89 24.36 -24.84
N THR A 309 32.16 25.13 -25.65
CA THR A 309 31.16 26.10 -25.19
C THR A 309 29.83 25.36 -24.91
N PHE A 310 29.27 25.59 -23.72
CA PHE A 310 28.35 24.65 -23.08
C PHE A 310 26.86 24.99 -23.14
N GLU A 311 26.47 25.90 -24.04
CA GLU A 311 25.14 26.51 -24.01
C GLU A 311 24.00 25.49 -24.22
N ASP A 312 24.21 24.49 -25.08
CA ASP A 312 23.21 23.44 -25.37
C ASP A 312 22.99 22.47 -24.20
N ILE A 313 24.05 22.14 -23.45
CA ILE A 313 23.95 21.13 -22.38
C ILE A 313 23.43 21.76 -21.08
N GLY A 314 23.69 23.05 -20.83
CA GLY A 314 23.00 23.79 -19.77
C GLY A 314 21.47 23.76 -19.93
N GLN A 315 20.98 23.89 -21.18
CA GLN A 315 19.56 23.76 -21.48
C GLN A 315 19.05 22.32 -21.32
N ALA A 316 19.82 21.32 -21.75
CA ALA A 316 19.48 19.90 -21.55
C ALA A 316 19.40 19.53 -20.05
N ALA A 317 20.35 20.03 -19.24
CA ALA A 317 20.37 19.85 -17.79
C ALA A 317 19.16 20.48 -17.11
N ASN A 318 18.76 21.69 -17.51
CA ASN A 318 17.55 22.34 -17.01
C ASN A 318 16.28 21.56 -17.38
N THR A 319 16.21 21.07 -18.62
CA THR A 319 15.08 20.26 -19.11
C THR A 319 14.92 18.99 -18.29
N ILE A 320 16.02 18.31 -17.97
CA ILE A 320 15.98 17.08 -17.17
C ILE A 320 15.72 17.34 -15.70
N THR A 321 16.28 18.42 -15.14
CA THR A 321 15.95 18.84 -13.78
C THR A 321 14.46 19.16 -13.66
N PHE A 322 13.89 19.82 -14.67
CA PHE A 322 12.46 20.10 -14.76
C PHE A 322 11.62 18.82 -14.85
N HIS A 323 11.93 17.89 -15.76
CA HIS A 323 11.21 16.62 -15.87
C HIS A 323 11.34 15.73 -14.63
N THR A 324 12.53 15.67 -14.03
CA THR A 324 12.76 14.95 -12.76
C THR A 324 11.91 15.58 -11.65
N GLY A 325 11.86 16.91 -11.58
CA GLY A 325 10.97 17.63 -10.66
C GLY A 325 9.49 17.31 -10.89
N LEU A 326 9.05 17.20 -12.16
CA LEU A 326 7.67 16.83 -12.51
C LEU A 326 7.34 15.39 -12.10
N ILE A 327 8.27 14.45 -12.28
CA ILE A 327 8.12 13.05 -11.82
C ILE A 327 8.01 13.00 -10.30
N VAL A 328 8.88 13.71 -9.57
CA VAL A 328 8.83 13.79 -8.10
C VAL A 328 7.51 14.39 -7.63
N ALA A 329 7.05 15.47 -8.25
CA ALA A 329 5.76 16.08 -7.94
C ALA A 329 4.60 15.10 -8.17
N ALA A 330 4.61 14.38 -9.30
CA ALA A 330 3.61 13.35 -9.60
C ALA A 330 3.64 12.20 -8.57
N MET A 331 4.82 11.71 -8.17
CA MET A 331 4.97 10.68 -7.14
C MET A 331 4.45 11.15 -5.78
N LEU A 332 4.68 12.41 -5.40
CA LEU A 332 4.14 12.99 -4.16
C LEU A 332 2.61 13.08 -4.20
N VAL A 333 2.02 13.50 -5.32
CA VAL A 333 0.56 13.56 -5.49
C VAL A 333 -0.06 12.16 -5.43
N ILE A 334 0.52 11.19 -6.15
CA ILE A 334 0.07 9.79 -6.11
C ILE A 334 0.20 9.23 -4.69
N GLY A 335 1.32 9.48 -4.03
CA GLY A 335 1.55 9.08 -2.64
C GLY A 335 0.55 9.71 -1.68
N MET A 336 0.15 10.96 -1.90
CA MET A 336 -0.89 11.64 -1.13
C MET A 336 -2.26 10.97 -1.33
N VAL A 337 -2.67 10.76 -2.58
CA VAL A 337 -3.94 10.06 -2.89
C VAL A 337 -3.95 8.66 -2.28
N PHE A 338 -2.85 7.91 -2.42
CA PHE A 338 -2.70 6.58 -1.86
C PHE A 338 -2.74 6.59 -0.32
N ALA A 339 -2.05 7.52 0.34
CA ALA A 339 -2.07 7.68 1.79
C ALA A 339 -3.48 7.96 2.32
N PHE A 340 -4.26 8.80 1.62
CA PHE A 340 -5.65 9.07 1.96
C PHE A 340 -6.54 7.85 1.75
N ALA A 341 -6.47 7.20 0.59
CA ALA A 341 -7.27 6.02 0.26
C ALA A 341 -6.99 4.86 1.24
N LEU A 342 -5.72 4.56 1.52
CA LEU A 342 -5.31 3.52 2.47
C LEU A 342 -5.77 3.84 3.89
N SER A 343 -5.60 5.09 4.31
CA SER A 343 -6.06 5.56 5.63
C SER A 343 -7.57 5.39 5.80
N GLU A 344 -8.37 5.71 4.79
CA GLU A 344 -9.82 5.50 4.83
C GLU A 344 -10.22 4.03 4.80
N ARG A 345 -9.59 3.23 3.94
CA ARG A 345 -9.86 1.79 3.84
C ARG A 345 -9.56 1.02 5.12
N LEU A 346 -8.55 1.42 5.88
CA LEU A 346 -8.17 0.75 7.14
C LEU A 346 -8.87 1.34 8.36
N THR A 347 -8.90 2.67 8.49
CA THR A 347 -9.32 3.29 9.77
C THR A 347 -10.83 3.34 9.94
N ARG A 348 -11.61 3.54 8.87
CA ARG A 348 -13.09 3.62 8.98
C ARG A 348 -13.71 2.31 9.47
N PRO A 349 -13.38 1.12 8.92
CA PRO A 349 -13.95 -0.14 9.39
C PRO A 349 -13.59 -0.44 10.85
N ILE A 350 -12.34 -0.19 11.25
CA ILE A 350 -11.88 -0.38 12.64
C ILE A 350 -12.68 0.54 13.59
N ALA A 351 -12.91 1.80 13.21
CA ALA A 351 -13.73 2.71 14.01
C ALA A 351 -15.18 2.22 14.12
N ASN A 352 -15.77 1.69 13.04
CA ASN A 352 -17.12 1.13 13.06
C ASN A 352 -17.23 -0.08 13.98
N ILE A 353 -16.25 -1.00 13.94
CA ILE A 353 -16.19 -2.15 14.85
C ILE A 353 -16.05 -1.67 16.31
N ALA A 354 -15.19 -0.69 16.58
CA ALA A 354 -15.01 -0.15 17.93
C ALA A 354 -16.32 0.48 18.48
N VAL A 355 -17.06 1.22 17.64
CA VAL A 355 -18.37 1.78 18.01
C VAL A 355 -19.41 0.67 18.25
N ALA A 356 -19.41 -0.39 17.43
CA ALA A 356 -20.32 -1.51 17.59
C ALA A 356 -20.07 -2.28 18.91
N VAL A 357 -18.80 -2.47 19.29
CA VAL A 357 -18.41 -3.06 20.57
C VAL A 357 -18.90 -2.23 21.75
N GLU A 358 -18.68 -0.91 21.73
CA GLU A 358 -19.10 -0.03 22.83
C GLU A 358 -20.63 0.03 22.94
N ALA A 359 -21.34 -0.01 21.81
CA ALA A 359 -22.79 -0.05 21.82
C ALA A 359 -23.36 -1.37 22.35
N LEU A 360 -22.76 -2.50 21.99
CA LEU A 360 -23.12 -3.80 22.57
C LEU A 360 -22.96 -3.78 24.09
N ARG A 361 -21.84 -3.24 24.59
CA ARG A 361 -21.62 -3.06 26.03
C ARG A 361 -22.67 -2.17 26.70
N ALA A 362 -23.16 -1.16 25.98
CA ALA A 362 -24.22 -0.25 26.47
C ALA A 362 -25.65 -0.78 26.25
N GLY A 363 -25.83 -2.01 25.75
CA GLY A 363 -27.15 -2.58 25.44
C GLY A 363 -27.88 -1.87 24.30
N ARG A 364 -27.16 -1.14 23.43
CA ARG A 364 -27.71 -0.38 22.31
C ARG A 364 -27.47 -1.13 21.00
N SER A 365 -28.49 -1.16 20.14
CA SER A 365 -28.33 -1.63 18.77
C SER A 365 -27.55 -0.62 17.93
N THR A 366 -26.56 -1.09 17.17
CA THR A 366 -25.78 -0.25 16.23
C THR A 366 -25.90 -0.74 14.80
N ASN A 367 -25.64 0.20 13.88
CA ASN A 367 -25.63 -0.06 12.45
C ASN A 367 -24.50 -1.01 12.02
N SER A 368 -24.81 -1.74 10.96
CA SER A 368 -24.06 -2.76 10.22
C SER A 368 -22.54 -2.80 10.44
N LEU A 369 -22.09 -3.93 11.01
CA LEU A 369 -20.71 -4.39 10.93
C LEU A 369 -20.31 -4.65 9.47
N PRO A 370 -19.04 -4.44 9.07
CA PRO A 370 -18.58 -4.65 7.71
C PRO A 370 -18.34 -6.14 7.37
N VAL A 371 -19.36 -6.99 7.55
CA VAL A 371 -19.29 -8.45 7.38
C VAL A 371 -19.11 -8.92 5.94
N ALA A 372 -19.45 -8.09 4.96
CA ALA A 372 -19.33 -8.38 3.53
C ALA A 372 -17.90 -8.26 2.97
N ARG A 373 -16.90 -7.95 3.81
CA ARG A 373 -15.50 -7.89 3.38
C ARG A 373 -14.88 -9.29 3.41
N ASP A 374 -14.03 -9.57 2.43
CA ASP A 374 -13.29 -10.84 2.32
C ASP A 374 -11.85 -10.75 2.85
N ASP A 375 -11.57 -9.79 3.74
CA ASP A 375 -10.27 -9.59 4.38
C ASP A 375 -10.29 -9.91 5.88
N GLU A 376 -9.17 -9.72 6.57
CA GLU A 376 -9.02 -9.98 8.01
C GLU A 376 -10.00 -9.12 8.84
N LEU A 377 -10.34 -7.92 8.37
CA LEU A 377 -11.32 -7.05 9.03
C LEU A 377 -12.75 -7.58 8.86
N GLY A 378 -13.07 -8.17 7.70
CA GLY A 378 -14.34 -8.87 7.48
C GLY A 378 -14.48 -10.13 8.32
N SER A 379 -13.41 -10.90 8.44
CA SER A 379 -13.35 -12.07 9.34
C SER A 379 -13.62 -11.66 10.79
N LEU A 380 -12.95 -10.62 11.27
CA LEU A 380 -13.18 -10.07 12.61
C LEU A 380 -14.62 -9.58 12.81
N ALA A 381 -15.20 -8.91 11.80
CA ALA A 381 -16.58 -8.45 11.84
C ALA A 381 -17.58 -9.60 11.93
N ARG A 382 -17.34 -10.71 11.21
CA ARG A 382 -18.17 -11.94 11.28
C ARG A 382 -18.06 -12.61 12.64
N SER A 383 -16.84 -12.84 13.14
CA SER A 383 -16.66 -13.44 14.48
C SER A 383 -17.32 -12.60 15.58
N PHE A 384 -17.30 -11.27 15.46
CA PHE A 384 -18.00 -10.40 16.41
C PHE A 384 -19.53 -10.47 16.26
N GLN A 385 -20.05 -10.60 15.04
CA GLN A 385 -21.48 -10.82 14.81
C GLN A 385 -21.95 -12.15 15.41
N ASP A 386 -21.18 -13.23 15.21
CA ASP A 386 -21.49 -14.56 15.78
C ASP A 386 -21.53 -14.51 17.31
N MET A 387 -20.56 -13.82 17.92
CA MET A 387 -20.51 -13.60 19.37
C MET A 387 -21.75 -12.83 19.86
N ARG A 388 -22.15 -11.77 19.15
CA ARG A 388 -23.34 -10.97 19.48
C ARG A 388 -24.62 -11.80 19.44
N GLU A 389 -24.79 -12.62 18.40
CA GLU A 389 -25.97 -13.48 18.24
C GLU A 389 -26.03 -14.56 19.33
N SER A 390 -24.89 -15.17 19.67
CA SER A 390 -24.79 -16.13 20.77
C SER A 390 -25.18 -15.50 22.11
N LEU A 391 -24.70 -14.28 22.41
CA LEU A 391 -25.05 -13.56 23.64
C LEU A 391 -26.55 -13.27 23.74
N LEU A 392 -27.17 -12.78 22.66
CA LEU A 392 -28.61 -12.50 22.64
C LEU A 392 -29.45 -13.77 22.79
N SER A 393 -29.01 -14.89 22.20
CA SER A 393 -29.69 -16.18 22.37
C SER A 393 -29.63 -16.67 23.81
N HIS A 394 -28.46 -16.57 24.47
CA HIS A 394 -28.30 -16.96 25.87
C HIS A 394 -29.14 -16.08 26.81
N GLU A 395 -29.22 -14.76 26.54
CA GLU A 395 -30.06 -13.86 27.33
C GLU A 395 -31.55 -14.23 27.21
N ALA A 396 -32.02 -14.53 26.00
CA ALA A 396 -33.41 -14.97 25.78
C ALA A 396 -33.73 -16.29 26.49
N GLU A 397 -32.82 -17.28 26.43
CA GLU A 397 -32.95 -18.56 27.11
C GLU A 397 -32.98 -18.38 28.64
N LEU A 398 -32.07 -17.56 29.19
CA LEU A 398 -32.05 -17.24 30.63
C LEU A 398 -33.35 -16.59 31.08
N LEU A 399 -33.91 -15.66 30.31
CA LEU A 399 -35.17 -15.01 30.63
C LEU A 399 -36.35 -16.00 30.61
N SER A 400 -36.38 -16.92 29.65
CA SER A 400 -37.42 -17.96 29.57
C SER A 400 -37.36 -18.90 30.78
N THR A 401 -36.18 -19.45 31.06
CA THR A 401 -35.95 -20.36 32.18
C THR A 401 -36.24 -19.69 33.53
N ASN A 402 -35.88 -18.42 33.69
CA ASN A 402 -36.18 -17.68 34.91
C ASN A 402 -37.69 -17.47 35.11
N LYS A 403 -38.45 -17.26 34.03
CA LYS A 403 -39.91 -17.13 34.08
C LYS A 403 -40.57 -18.45 34.48
N GLU A 404 -40.15 -19.57 33.90
CA GLU A 404 -40.66 -20.90 34.25
C GLU A 404 -40.37 -21.25 35.72
N LEU A 405 -39.14 -20.98 36.16
CA LEU A 405 -38.74 -21.20 37.55
C LEU A 405 -39.60 -20.37 38.52
N ARG A 406 -39.90 -19.11 38.19
CA ARG A 406 -40.77 -18.25 39.02
C ARG A 406 -42.19 -18.79 39.12
N LEU A 407 -42.77 -19.27 38.02
CA LEU A 407 -44.11 -19.85 38.02
C LEU A 407 -44.17 -21.13 38.87
N ALA A 408 -43.22 -22.04 38.67
CA ALA A 408 -43.13 -23.27 39.47
C ALA A 408 -42.94 -22.98 40.97
N ASN A 409 -42.16 -21.96 41.31
CA ASN A 409 -41.95 -21.57 42.70
C ASN A 409 -43.23 -20.97 43.33
N GLN A 410 -43.99 -20.16 42.59
CA GLN A 410 -45.27 -19.61 43.05
C GLN A 410 -46.32 -20.71 43.30
N ASP A 411 -46.41 -21.70 42.41
CA ASP A 411 -47.33 -22.84 42.57
C ASP A 411 -46.99 -23.65 43.84
N LEU A 412 -45.69 -23.82 44.12
CA LEU A 412 -45.22 -24.53 45.31
C LEU A 412 -45.52 -23.77 46.61
N GLU A 413 -45.27 -22.45 46.64
CA GLU A 413 -45.57 -21.60 47.80
C GLU A 413 -47.08 -21.61 48.11
N HIS A 414 -47.92 -21.51 47.07
CA HIS A 414 -49.36 -21.55 47.22
C HIS A 414 -49.86 -22.90 47.75
N PHE A 415 -49.30 -24.01 47.25
CA PHE A 415 -49.58 -25.36 47.77
C PHE A 415 -49.23 -25.49 49.26
N ALA A 416 -48.01 -25.10 49.66
CA ALA A 416 -47.54 -25.23 51.04
C ALA A 416 -48.40 -24.44 52.04
N HIS A 417 -48.80 -23.22 51.67
CA HIS A 417 -49.66 -22.38 52.50
C HIS A 417 -51.02 -23.03 52.77
N ILE A 418 -51.66 -23.59 51.73
CA ILE A 418 -53.02 -24.12 51.87
C ILE A 418 -53.03 -25.51 52.51
N ALA A 419 -52.03 -26.37 52.23
CA ALA A 419 -51.88 -27.65 52.91
C ALA A 419 -51.82 -27.46 54.43
N SER A 420 -51.08 -26.45 54.87
CA SER A 420 -50.97 -26.06 56.28
C SER A 420 -52.30 -25.60 56.87
N HIS A 421 -53.11 -24.83 56.12
CA HIS A 421 -54.40 -24.34 56.58
C HIS A 421 -55.42 -25.48 56.75
N ASN A 422 -55.53 -26.35 55.75
CA ASN A 422 -56.58 -27.38 55.72
C ASN A 422 -56.34 -28.52 56.70
N LEU A 423 -55.08 -28.85 57.01
CA LEU A 423 -54.76 -29.81 58.06
C LEU A 423 -54.94 -29.22 59.47
N ARG A 424 -54.77 -27.91 59.62
CA ARG A 424 -54.92 -27.22 60.92
C ARG A 424 -56.36 -27.33 61.45
N GLU A 425 -57.35 -27.28 60.57
CA GLU A 425 -58.76 -27.29 60.97
C GLU A 425 -59.23 -28.60 61.64
N PRO A 426 -59.05 -29.80 61.05
CA PRO A 426 -59.41 -31.04 61.71
C PRO A 426 -58.54 -31.30 62.95
N ILE A 427 -57.23 -30.96 62.91
CA ILE A 427 -56.36 -31.09 64.08
C ILE A 427 -56.85 -30.21 65.24
N ARG A 428 -57.26 -28.97 64.96
CA ARG A 428 -57.84 -28.05 65.96
C ARG A 428 -59.16 -28.58 66.51
N ARG A 429 -60.04 -29.13 65.65
CA ARG A 429 -61.31 -29.74 66.09
C ARG A 429 -61.06 -30.97 66.97
N ILE A 430 -60.13 -31.85 66.59
CA ILE A 430 -59.71 -32.99 67.42
C ILE A 430 -59.21 -32.49 68.77
N ALA A 431 -58.32 -31.51 68.82
CA ALA A 431 -57.81 -30.97 70.08
C ALA A 431 -58.90 -30.36 70.98
N THR A 432 -59.87 -29.65 70.38
CA THR A 432 -60.99 -29.05 71.11
C THR A 432 -61.92 -30.12 71.68
N LEU A 433 -62.25 -31.13 70.87
CA LEU A 433 -63.08 -32.26 71.30
C LEU A 433 -62.36 -33.14 72.34
N SER A 434 -61.04 -33.31 72.23
CA SER A 434 -60.23 -33.98 73.25
C SER A 434 -60.39 -33.30 74.61
N ASN A 435 -60.32 -31.96 74.64
CA ASN A 435 -60.47 -31.19 75.88
C ASN A 435 -61.88 -31.36 76.47
N LEU A 436 -62.93 -31.30 75.64
CA LEU A 436 -64.31 -31.54 76.09
C LEU A 436 -64.49 -32.97 76.66
N VAL A 437 -63.85 -33.97 76.06
CA VAL A 437 -63.83 -35.34 76.58
C VAL A 437 -63.10 -35.42 77.93
N ILE A 438 -61.98 -34.71 78.11
CA ILE A 438 -61.24 -34.64 79.38
C ILE A 438 -62.10 -33.96 80.47
N ASP A 439 -62.79 -32.89 80.13
CA ASP A 439 -63.66 -32.16 81.05
C ASP A 439 -64.85 -33.04 81.51
N ASP A 440 -65.51 -33.76 80.58
CA ASP A 440 -66.67 -34.62 80.87
C ASP A 440 -66.31 -35.92 81.63
N ILE A 441 -65.10 -36.46 81.45
CA ILE A 441 -64.62 -37.65 82.20
C ILE A 441 -64.53 -37.36 83.71
N SER A 442 -64.48 -36.09 84.11
CA SER A 442 -64.47 -35.66 85.51
C SER A 442 -65.84 -35.78 86.22
N GLU A 443 -66.95 -35.87 85.48
CA GLU A 443 -68.33 -35.91 86.03
C GLU A 443 -69.03 -37.28 85.93
N SER A 444 -68.36 -38.31 85.40
CA SER A 444 -68.86 -39.71 85.35
C SER A 444 -70.17 -39.93 84.56
N ASP A 445 -70.42 -39.16 83.50
CA ASP A 445 -71.59 -39.36 82.61
C ASP A 445 -71.17 -39.96 81.24
N SER A 446 -71.06 -41.30 81.19
CA SER A 446 -70.59 -42.06 80.01
C SER A 446 -71.44 -41.85 78.74
N ASN A 447 -72.65 -41.29 78.85
CA ASN A 447 -73.55 -41.12 77.70
C ASN A 447 -73.24 -39.90 76.82
N LYS A 448 -72.45 -38.93 77.30
CA LYS A 448 -72.05 -37.73 76.51
C LYS A 448 -70.67 -37.87 75.85
N THR A 449 -69.81 -38.72 76.38
CA THR A 449 -68.42 -38.89 75.91
C THR A 449 -68.33 -39.68 74.60
N ALA A 450 -69.20 -40.69 74.39
CA ALA A 450 -69.14 -41.55 73.21
C ALA A 450 -69.35 -40.78 71.88
N PRO A 451 -70.35 -39.87 71.74
CA PRO A 451 -70.51 -39.04 70.55
C PRO A 451 -69.30 -38.12 70.26
N LEU A 452 -68.64 -37.60 71.30
CA LEU A 452 -67.45 -36.75 71.16
C LEU A 452 -66.26 -37.54 70.61
N ILE A 453 -66.00 -38.74 71.15
CA ILE A 453 -64.95 -39.65 70.66
C ILE A 453 -65.23 -40.07 69.21
N GLU A 454 -66.49 -40.37 68.86
CA GLU A 454 -66.86 -40.72 67.50
C GLU A 454 -66.65 -39.53 66.53
N THR A 455 -66.91 -38.31 66.98
CA THR A 455 -66.63 -37.09 66.21
C THR A 455 -65.12 -36.87 66.05
N MET A 456 -64.31 -37.07 67.09
CA MET A 456 -62.84 -37.02 66.98
C MET A 456 -62.29 -38.06 66.01
N LYS A 457 -62.80 -39.30 66.07
CA LYS A 457 -62.41 -40.36 65.13
C LYS A 457 -62.71 -39.96 63.69
N ARG A 458 -63.86 -39.31 63.46
CA ARG A 458 -64.26 -38.78 62.14
C ARG A 458 -63.31 -37.68 61.65
N GLU A 459 -62.96 -36.72 62.51
CA GLU A 459 -62.02 -35.64 62.18
C GLU A 459 -60.59 -36.16 61.95
N CYS A 460 -60.15 -37.17 62.70
CA CYS A 460 -58.84 -37.83 62.49
C CYS A 460 -58.79 -38.55 61.13
N ASN A 461 -59.84 -39.31 60.82
CA ASN A 461 -59.98 -39.96 59.51
C ASN A 461 -60.04 -38.92 58.37
N ARG A 462 -60.70 -37.78 58.60
CA ARG A 462 -60.75 -36.66 57.64
C ARG A 462 -59.37 -36.06 57.39
N ALA A 463 -58.57 -35.83 58.44
CA ALA A 463 -57.19 -35.33 58.30
C ALA A 463 -56.28 -36.34 57.58
N LEU A 464 -56.36 -37.63 57.93
CA LEU A 464 -55.59 -38.68 57.26
C LEU A 464 -55.94 -38.80 55.77
N GLN A 465 -57.23 -38.68 55.43
CA GLN A 465 -57.67 -38.67 54.04
C GLN A 465 -57.14 -37.43 53.28
N GLN A 466 -57.13 -36.24 53.91
CA GLN A 466 -56.55 -35.03 53.30
C GLN A 466 -55.05 -35.18 53.03
N ILE A 467 -54.29 -35.80 53.94
CA ILE A 467 -52.87 -36.11 53.73
C ILE A 467 -52.69 -37.10 52.58
N ALA A 468 -53.51 -38.15 52.50
CA ALA A 468 -53.48 -39.10 51.41
C ALA A 468 -53.77 -38.43 50.06
N ASP A 469 -54.77 -37.55 50.01
CA ASP A 469 -55.14 -36.78 48.83
C ASP A 469 -54.00 -35.82 48.39
N PHE A 470 -53.21 -35.25 49.33
CA PHE A 470 -52.05 -34.41 49.01
C PHE A 470 -50.89 -35.17 48.35
N ARG A 471 -50.76 -36.48 48.56
CA ARG A 471 -49.73 -37.28 47.86
C ARG A 471 -49.94 -37.32 46.34
N ILE A 472 -51.14 -37.00 45.85
CA ILE A 472 -51.40 -36.90 44.41
C ILE A 472 -50.77 -35.64 43.79
N PHE A 473 -50.53 -34.61 44.61
CA PHE A 473 -49.87 -33.37 44.17
C PHE A 473 -48.34 -33.46 44.18
N THR A 474 -47.76 -34.33 45.01
CA THR A 474 -46.32 -34.55 45.06
C THR A 474 -45.92 -35.75 44.20
N SER A 475 -44.76 -35.70 43.53
CA SER A 475 -44.20 -36.85 42.78
C SER A 475 -43.72 -37.99 43.68
N ILE A 476 -44.04 -37.94 44.97
CA ILE A 476 -43.56 -38.87 46.00
C ILE A 476 -44.56 -40.02 46.12
N GLY A 477 -44.30 -41.12 45.41
CA GLY A 477 -45.12 -42.34 45.44
C GLY A 477 -45.50 -42.90 44.06
N ASP A 478 -45.02 -42.31 42.97
CA ASP A 478 -45.29 -42.76 41.59
C ASP A 478 -44.80 -44.19 41.31
N GLU A 479 -43.83 -44.68 42.09
CA GLU A 479 -43.29 -46.05 42.02
C GLU A 479 -44.35 -47.16 42.24
N PHE A 480 -45.51 -46.84 42.83
CA PHE A 480 -46.58 -47.80 43.15
C PHE A 480 -47.82 -47.70 42.26
N LEU A 481 -47.84 -46.79 41.29
CA LEU A 481 -48.97 -46.66 40.35
C LEU A 481 -48.76 -47.57 39.15
N VAL A 482 -49.49 -48.69 39.13
CA VAL A 482 -49.50 -49.64 38.00
C VAL A 482 -50.78 -49.43 37.20
N ARG A 483 -50.64 -49.28 35.87
CA ARG A 483 -51.81 -49.32 34.98
C ARG A 483 -52.23 -50.77 34.78
N GLU A 484 -53.51 -51.03 34.98
CA GLU A 484 -54.12 -52.33 34.75
C GLU A 484 -55.43 -52.17 33.98
N ASP A 485 -55.90 -53.23 33.33
CA ASP A 485 -57.17 -53.23 32.63
C ASP A 485 -58.30 -53.38 33.65
N VAL A 486 -58.97 -52.26 33.94
CA VAL A 486 -60.00 -52.19 34.98
C VAL A 486 -61.38 -52.20 34.36
N ASN A 487 -62.24 -53.10 34.82
CA ASN A 487 -63.67 -53.04 34.53
C ASN A 487 -64.29 -51.87 35.32
N LEU A 488 -64.62 -50.78 34.64
CA LEU A 488 -65.14 -49.58 35.30
C LEU A 488 -66.50 -49.81 35.96
N ARG A 489 -67.28 -50.78 35.46
CA ARG A 489 -68.56 -51.16 36.06
C ARG A 489 -68.39 -51.67 37.49
N SER A 490 -67.41 -52.55 37.74
CA SER A 490 -67.21 -53.09 39.08
C SER A 490 -66.71 -52.02 40.06
N VAL A 491 -65.93 -51.05 39.59
CA VAL A 491 -65.49 -49.91 40.42
C VAL A 491 -66.67 -49.02 40.79
N VAL A 492 -67.57 -48.73 39.85
CA VAL A 492 -68.77 -47.93 40.12
C VAL A 492 -69.72 -48.67 41.06
N GLU A 493 -69.94 -49.97 40.87
CA GLU A 493 -70.75 -50.81 41.77
C GLU A 493 -70.18 -50.80 43.21
N GLU A 494 -68.87 -50.99 43.38
CA GLU A 494 -68.20 -50.92 44.69
C GLU A 494 -68.36 -49.53 45.35
N ILE A 495 -68.33 -48.46 44.56
CA ILE A 495 -68.57 -47.11 45.09
C ILE A 495 -70.04 -46.96 45.49
N LEU A 496 -71.00 -47.36 44.65
CA LEU A 496 -72.43 -47.23 44.94
C LEU A 496 -72.85 -48.00 46.19
N ASP A 497 -72.27 -49.19 46.44
CA ASP A 497 -72.48 -49.95 47.67
C ASP A 497 -72.12 -49.13 48.93
N ASN A 498 -71.03 -48.36 48.86
CA ASN A 498 -70.60 -47.49 49.96
C ASN A 498 -71.52 -46.27 50.18
N PHE A 499 -72.33 -45.88 49.18
CA PHE A 499 -73.28 -44.76 49.27
C PHE A 499 -74.74 -45.21 49.40
N GLN A 500 -75.01 -46.51 49.52
CA GLN A 500 -76.38 -47.07 49.51
C GLN A 500 -77.32 -46.37 50.50
N SER A 501 -76.91 -46.21 51.77
CA SER A 501 -77.77 -45.56 52.79
C SER A 501 -78.07 -44.09 52.49
N LYS A 502 -77.19 -43.38 51.77
CA LYS A 502 -77.41 -41.99 51.34
C LYS A 502 -78.25 -41.90 50.08
N ILE A 503 -78.10 -42.85 49.17
CA ILE A 503 -78.90 -42.95 47.94
C ILE A 503 -80.36 -43.28 48.32
N GLU A 504 -80.57 -44.21 49.25
CA GLU A 504 -81.90 -44.56 49.77
C GLU A 504 -82.57 -43.38 50.49
N SER A 505 -81.83 -42.63 51.31
CA SER A 505 -82.40 -41.47 52.03
C SER A 505 -82.72 -40.26 51.16
N THR A 506 -82.14 -40.19 49.95
CA THR A 506 -82.39 -39.12 48.97
C THR A 506 -83.35 -39.54 47.84
N GLU A 507 -83.85 -40.78 47.89
CA GLU A 507 -84.69 -41.40 46.86
C GLU A 507 -84.07 -41.35 45.45
N ALA A 508 -82.74 -41.32 45.35
CA ALA A 508 -82.04 -41.08 44.08
C ALA A 508 -82.20 -42.24 43.09
N VAL A 509 -82.44 -41.92 41.82
CA VAL A 509 -82.53 -42.90 40.73
C VAL A 509 -81.17 -43.05 40.07
N VAL A 510 -80.55 -44.22 40.22
CA VAL A 510 -79.21 -44.48 39.67
C VAL A 510 -79.31 -45.23 38.34
N VAL A 511 -78.70 -44.67 37.29
CA VAL A 511 -78.63 -45.28 35.95
C VAL A 511 -77.18 -45.47 35.55
N VAL A 512 -76.76 -46.72 35.34
CA VAL A 512 -75.40 -47.06 34.90
C VAL A 512 -75.44 -47.56 33.46
N GLU A 513 -74.85 -46.82 32.53
CA GLU A 513 -74.70 -47.26 31.14
C GLU A 513 -73.64 -48.37 31.00
N SER A 514 -73.43 -48.89 29.79
CA SER A 514 -72.45 -49.95 29.54
C SER A 514 -71.01 -49.43 29.62
N LEU A 515 -70.48 -49.32 30.84
CA LEU A 515 -69.12 -48.85 31.13
C LEU A 515 -68.05 -49.82 30.55
N PRO A 516 -67.04 -49.32 29.80
CA PRO A 516 -66.01 -50.15 29.19
C PRO A 516 -64.93 -50.60 30.18
N VAL A 517 -64.09 -51.55 29.76
CA VAL A 517 -62.82 -51.88 30.40
C VAL A 517 -61.75 -50.91 29.88
N VAL A 518 -61.01 -50.24 30.77
CA VAL A 518 -60.00 -49.23 30.38
C VAL A 518 -58.68 -49.45 31.14
N SER A 519 -57.56 -49.33 30.42
CA SER A 519 -56.21 -49.38 31.01
C SER A 519 -55.91 -48.11 31.81
N CYS A 520 -56.00 -48.21 33.13
CA CYS A 520 -55.95 -47.06 34.03
C CYS A 520 -55.35 -47.40 35.40
N TYR A 521 -55.09 -46.37 36.21
CA TYR A 521 -54.73 -46.55 37.61
C TYR A 521 -56.01 -46.72 38.44
N ARG A 522 -56.33 -47.96 38.84
CA ARG A 522 -57.58 -48.30 39.55
C ARG A 522 -57.88 -47.37 40.73
N SER A 523 -56.88 -47.07 41.55
CA SER A 523 -56.99 -46.21 42.73
C SER A 523 -57.36 -44.75 42.39
N LEU A 524 -56.80 -44.20 41.30
CA LEU A 524 -57.09 -42.84 40.85
C LEU A 524 -58.48 -42.75 40.20
N VAL A 525 -58.90 -43.78 39.47
CA VAL A 525 -60.26 -43.83 38.89
C VAL A 525 -61.31 -44.01 39.98
N GLN A 526 -61.05 -44.84 40.99
CA GLN A 526 -61.90 -44.96 42.17
C GLN A 526 -62.03 -43.63 42.91
N LEU A 527 -60.95 -42.83 43.01
CA LEU A 527 -60.99 -41.47 43.54
C LEU A 527 -61.89 -40.55 42.70
N ILE A 528 -61.72 -40.54 41.36
CA ILE A 528 -62.50 -39.68 40.46
C ILE A 528 -63.99 -39.97 40.66
N TYR A 529 -64.42 -41.23 40.50
CA TYR A 529 -65.84 -41.58 40.64
C TYR A 529 -66.37 -41.33 42.04
N ARG A 530 -65.61 -41.68 43.10
CA ARG A 530 -66.03 -41.41 44.48
C ARG A 530 -66.28 -39.91 44.70
N LYS A 531 -65.38 -39.04 44.23
CA LYS A 531 -65.54 -37.58 44.38
C LYS A 531 -66.69 -37.00 43.56
N LEU A 532 -66.92 -37.51 42.35
CA LEU A 532 -68.06 -37.08 41.54
C LEU A 532 -69.40 -37.53 42.15
N VAL A 533 -69.47 -38.75 42.70
CA VAL A 533 -70.66 -39.25 43.41
C VAL A 533 -70.89 -38.50 44.73
N GLU A 534 -69.84 -38.24 45.52
CA GLU A 534 -69.91 -37.40 46.73
C GLU A 534 -70.52 -36.02 46.40
N ASN A 535 -70.06 -35.37 45.33
CA ASN A 535 -70.60 -34.09 44.88
C ASN A 535 -72.07 -34.21 44.46
N ALA A 536 -72.43 -35.23 43.68
CA ALA A 536 -73.80 -35.41 43.22
C ALA A 536 -74.79 -35.59 44.37
N VAL A 537 -74.44 -36.41 45.37
CA VAL A 537 -75.27 -36.65 46.57
C VAL A 537 -75.33 -35.42 47.48
N GLN A 538 -74.22 -34.69 47.64
CA GLN A 538 -74.18 -33.51 48.52
C GLN A 538 -75.02 -32.34 47.99
N TYR A 539 -75.03 -32.10 46.68
CA TYR A 539 -75.64 -30.91 46.07
C TYR A 539 -76.98 -31.15 45.38
N ALA A 540 -77.57 -32.34 45.56
CA ALA A 540 -78.91 -32.62 45.08
C ALA A 540 -79.96 -31.82 45.87
N LYS A 541 -80.67 -30.90 45.19
CA LYS A 541 -81.68 -30.02 45.83
C LYS A 541 -83.10 -30.60 45.84
N GLN A 542 -83.33 -31.73 45.17
CA GLN A 542 -84.66 -32.35 45.01
C GLN A 542 -84.59 -33.84 45.37
N ALA A 543 -85.60 -34.36 46.07
CA ALA A 543 -85.78 -35.80 46.27
C ALA A 543 -86.10 -36.47 44.91
N GLY A 544 -85.55 -37.65 44.65
CA GLY A 544 -85.76 -38.34 43.37
C GLY A 544 -84.81 -37.95 42.24
N PHE A 545 -83.68 -37.28 42.53
CA PHE A 545 -82.74 -36.87 41.48
C PHE A 545 -82.11 -38.08 40.75
N GLU A 546 -81.89 -37.92 39.45
CA GLU A 546 -81.23 -38.91 38.62
C GLU A 546 -79.71 -38.74 38.65
N LEU A 547 -79.00 -39.81 39.01
CA LEU A 547 -77.54 -39.95 38.90
C LEU A 547 -77.21 -40.95 37.79
N ARG A 548 -76.63 -40.45 36.69
CA ARG A 548 -76.32 -41.25 35.50
C ARG A 548 -74.82 -41.31 35.23
N PHE A 549 -74.30 -42.53 35.07
CA PHE A 549 -72.94 -42.77 34.58
C PHE A 549 -73.00 -42.97 33.06
N THR A 550 -72.35 -42.08 32.32
CA THR A 550 -72.46 -41.98 30.86
C THR A 550 -71.18 -42.41 30.15
N VAL A 551 -71.32 -42.99 28.96
CA VAL A 551 -70.20 -43.25 28.04
C VAL A 551 -70.50 -42.69 26.66
N GLU A 552 -69.62 -41.84 26.15
CA GLU A 552 -69.67 -41.34 24.77
C GLU A 552 -68.43 -41.82 24.00
N ASP A 553 -68.62 -42.43 22.83
CA ASP A 553 -67.51 -42.84 21.96
C ASP A 553 -66.85 -41.62 21.31
N SER A 554 -65.52 -41.57 21.33
CA SER A 554 -64.72 -40.54 20.67
C SER A 554 -63.48 -41.14 20.01
N GLN A 555 -62.94 -40.45 19.00
CA GLN A 555 -61.75 -40.91 18.25
C GLN A 555 -60.50 -41.09 19.13
N ASN A 556 -60.46 -40.41 20.28
CA ASN A 556 -59.32 -40.42 21.22
C ASN A 556 -59.58 -41.29 22.48
N GLY A 557 -60.53 -42.22 22.43
CA GLY A 557 -60.94 -43.06 23.56
C GLY A 557 -62.31 -42.68 24.13
N PRO A 558 -62.87 -43.50 25.05
CA PRO A 558 -64.19 -43.24 25.61
C PRO A 558 -64.20 -41.99 26.48
N ILE A 559 -65.19 -41.13 26.28
CA ILE A 559 -65.50 -40.02 27.17
C ILE A 559 -66.41 -40.57 28.26
N LEU A 560 -65.89 -40.62 29.48
CA LEU A 560 -66.59 -41.09 30.65
C LEU A 560 -67.24 -39.90 31.35
N GLY A 561 -68.41 -40.09 31.94
CA GLY A 561 -69.05 -39.00 32.66
C GLY A 561 -69.98 -39.41 33.78
N VAL A 562 -70.23 -38.45 34.67
CA VAL A 562 -71.21 -38.54 35.76
C VAL A 562 -72.12 -37.33 35.64
N ARG A 563 -73.40 -37.60 35.36
CA ARG A 563 -74.46 -36.60 35.20
C ARG A 563 -75.40 -36.67 36.40
N ASN A 564 -75.68 -35.54 37.03
CA ASN A 564 -76.72 -35.43 38.04
C ASN A 564 -77.75 -34.38 37.64
N THR A 565 -79.02 -34.64 37.95
CA THR A 565 -80.12 -33.67 37.84
C THR A 565 -80.33 -32.95 39.19
N GLY A 566 -81.03 -31.80 39.19
CA GLY A 566 -81.34 -31.06 40.42
C GLY A 566 -80.24 -30.11 40.92
N SER A 567 -79.18 -29.89 40.13
CA SER A 567 -78.17 -28.85 40.36
C SER A 567 -77.72 -28.21 39.04
N SER A 568 -77.17 -27.00 39.09
CA SER A 568 -76.68 -26.25 37.92
C SER A 568 -75.46 -25.40 38.30
N ILE A 569 -74.53 -25.24 37.36
CA ILE A 569 -73.31 -24.43 37.51
C ILE A 569 -73.25 -23.42 36.35
N GLU A 570 -73.17 -22.13 36.68
CA GLU A 570 -73.06 -21.05 35.69
C GLU A 570 -71.82 -21.21 34.80
N THR A 571 -71.95 -20.89 33.50
CA THR A 571 -70.90 -21.03 32.48
C THR A 571 -69.58 -20.35 32.85
N LYS A 572 -69.65 -19.20 33.54
CA LYS A 572 -68.46 -18.47 34.00
C LYS A 572 -67.58 -19.29 34.96
N HIS A 573 -68.15 -20.32 35.58
CA HIS A 573 -67.47 -21.17 36.56
C HIS A 573 -67.01 -22.51 35.99
N HIS A 574 -67.34 -22.87 34.75
CA HIS A 574 -67.06 -24.20 34.16
C HIS A 574 -65.57 -24.57 34.16
N GLN A 575 -64.67 -23.60 33.97
CA GLN A 575 -63.23 -23.85 34.06
C GLN A 575 -62.71 -23.71 35.49
N SER A 576 -63.23 -22.76 36.27
CA SER A 576 -62.73 -22.48 37.62
C SER A 576 -63.09 -23.58 38.62
N VAL A 577 -64.17 -24.34 38.42
CA VAL A 577 -64.56 -25.43 39.36
C VAL A 577 -63.49 -26.52 39.53
N PHE A 578 -62.59 -26.68 38.55
CA PHE A 578 -61.48 -27.62 38.64
C PHE A 578 -60.19 -27.00 39.19
N ASN A 579 -60.17 -25.68 39.43
CA ASN A 579 -59.05 -25.04 40.09
C ASN A 579 -59.04 -25.41 41.57
N LEU A 580 -57.83 -25.56 42.11
CA LEU A 580 -57.60 -25.94 43.50
C LEU A 580 -58.40 -25.01 44.45
N PHE A 581 -59.25 -25.60 45.30
CA PHE A 581 -60.03 -24.91 46.35
C PHE A 581 -61.11 -23.93 45.87
N THR A 582 -61.62 -24.04 44.65
CA THR A 582 -62.76 -23.23 44.18
C THR A 582 -64.09 -23.75 44.76
N ARG A 583 -64.80 -22.92 45.53
CA ARG A 583 -66.14 -23.21 46.07
C ARG A 583 -67.18 -22.28 45.44
N LEU A 584 -68.35 -22.84 45.11
CA LEU A 584 -69.47 -22.08 44.54
C LEU A 584 -70.56 -21.76 45.58
N THR A 585 -70.57 -22.44 46.73
CA THR A 585 -71.53 -22.24 47.83
C THR A 585 -70.82 -22.26 49.20
N ASN A 586 -71.43 -21.60 50.20
CA ASN A 586 -70.88 -21.43 51.56
C ASN A 586 -71.29 -22.54 52.56
N ASP A 587 -71.76 -23.71 52.08
CA ASP A 587 -72.14 -24.82 52.99
C ASP A 587 -70.92 -25.40 53.73
N GLU A 588 -71.05 -25.61 55.03
CA GLU A 588 -69.93 -25.88 55.96
C GLU A 588 -69.26 -27.27 55.80
N ASP A 589 -69.78 -28.17 54.97
CA ASP A 589 -69.28 -29.56 54.89
C ASP A 589 -68.35 -29.89 53.69
N GLY A 590 -68.14 -28.97 52.74
CA GLY A 590 -67.31 -29.23 51.54
C GLY A 590 -65.88 -28.71 51.61
N THR A 591 -64.85 -29.53 51.32
CA THR A 591 -63.43 -29.12 51.36
C THR A 591 -62.97 -28.28 50.15
N GLY A 592 -63.71 -28.27 49.03
CA GLY A 592 -63.33 -27.59 47.79
C GLY A 592 -62.15 -28.23 47.04
N THR A 593 -61.66 -29.39 47.49
CA THR A 593 -60.53 -30.12 46.89
C THR A 593 -60.93 -31.19 45.88
N GLY A 594 -62.19 -31.65 45.94
CA GLY A 594 -62.63 -32.84 45.22
C GLY A 594 -62.42 -32.77 43.70
N LEU A 595 -62.89 -31.70 43.06
CA LEU A 595 -62.81 -31.56 41.60
C LEU A 595 -61.41 -31.27 41.09
N SER A 596 -60.58 -30.56 41.87
CA SER A 596 -59.16 -30.37 41.53
C SER A 596 -58.35 -31.67 41.65
N LEU A 597 -58.72 -32.56 42.59
CA LEU A 597 -58.14 -33.91 42.67
C LEU A 597 -58.58 -34.77 41.48
N CYS A 598 -59.83 -34.67 41.05
CA CYS A 598 -60.29 -35.31 39.81
C CYS A 598 -59.47 -34.83 38.61
N ARG A 599 -59.27 -33.50 38.46
CA ARG A 599 -58.44 -32.93 37.40
C ARG A 599 -57.01 -33.47 37.44
N ARG A 600 -56.37 -33.46 38.60
CA ARG A 600 -55.00 -33.97 38.74
C ARG A 600 -54.90 -35.47 38.46
N ALA A 601 -55.88 -36.25 38.90
CA ALA A 601 -55.97 -37.68 38.62
C ALA A 601 -56.15 -37.96 37.11
N VAL A 602 -56.95 -37.16 36.42
CA VAL A 602 -57.16 -37.24 34.96
C VAL A 602 -55.91 -36.78 34.19
N GLU A 603 -55.25 -35.70 34.63
CA GLU A 603 -53.97 -35.23 34.06
C GLU A 603 -52.86 -36.28 34.19
N ARG A 604 -52.82 -37.06 35.29
CA ARG A 604 -51.92 -38.22 35.42
C ARG A 604 -52.21 -39.35 34.44
N HIS A 605 -53.45 -39.44 33.95
CA HIS A 605 -53.80 -40.32 32.83
C HIS A 605 -53.58 -39.65 31.46
N SER A 606 -52.94 -38.48 31.40
CA SER A 606 -52.82 -37.68 30.18
C SER A 606 -54.17 -37.36 29.52
N GLY A 607 -55.24 -37.36 30.32
CA GLY A 607 -56.59 -37.04 29.90
C GLY A 607 -56.98 -35.60 30.20
N GLN A 608 -58.23 -35.25 29.89
CA GLN A 608 -58.82 -33.95 30.21
C GLN A 608 -60.15 -34.16 30.93
N ILE A 609 -60.48 -33.26 31.87
CA ILE A 609 -61.79 -33.20 32.55
C ILE A 609 -62.44 -31.86 32.25
N TRP A 610 -63.74 -31.87 31.97
CA TRP A 610 -64.54 -30.69 31.73
C TRP A 610 -65.97 -30.89 32.25
N LEU A 611 -66.78 -29.84 32.14
CA LEU A 611 -68.13 -29.80 32.66
C LEU A 611 -69.10 -29.25 31.61
N ASP A 612 -70.22 -29.93 31.43
CA ASP A 612 -71.40 -29.43 30.74
C ASP A 612 -72.54 -29.25 31.77
N SER A 613 -73.17 -28.07 31.85
CA SER A 613 -74.28 -27.84 32.78
C SER A 613 -75.40 -27.06 32.10
N GLY A 614 -76.65 -27.49 32.30
CA GLY A 614 -77.87 -26.82 31.86
C GLY A 614 -78.66 -26.22 33.02
N GLU A 615 -79.91 -25.84 32.80
CA GLU A 615 -80.75 -25.19 33.84
C GLU A 615 -81.00 -26.09 35.07
N ASP A 616 -81.01 -27.41 34.89
CA ASP A 616 -81.32 -28.36 35.96
C ASP A 616 -80.45 -29.65 35.92
N PHE A 617 -79.26 -29.55 35.33
CA PHE A 617 -78.28 -30.65 35.37
C PHE A 617 -76.83 -30.17 35.37
N VAL A 618 -75.96 -31.02 35.92
CA VAL A 618 -74.51 -30.91 35.84
C VAL A 618 -73.97 -32.24 35.32
N HIS A 619 -73.09 -32.20 34.33
CA HIS A 619 -72.48 -33.37 33.69
C HIS A 619 -70.97 -33.20 33.65
N PHE A 620 -70.28 -33.89 34.56
CA PHE A 620 -68.82 -33.95 34.56
C PHE A 620 -68.36 -35.00 33.56
N LYS A 621 -67.48 -34.61 32.64
CA LYS A 621 -66.95 -35.47 31.58
C LYS A 621 -65.43 -35.52 31.64
N PHE A 622 -64.84 -36.68 31.42
CA PHE A 622 -63.39 -36.85 31.40
C PHE A 622 -62.92 -37.95 30.46
N THR A 623 -61.66 -37.85 30.04
CA THR A 623 -60.96 -38.90 29.28
C THR A 623 -59.86 -39.54 30.09
N LEU A 624 -59.58 -40.81 29.82
CA LEU A 624 -58.43 -41.53 30.37
C LEU A 624 -57.60 -42.02 29.18
N ASN A 625 -56.58 -41.26 28.79
CA ASN A 625 -55.81 -41.62 27.60
C ASN A 625 -54.84 -42.76 27.94
N GLY A 626 -55.00 -43.87 27.24
CA GLY A 626 -54.10 -45.02 27.28
C GLY A 626 -53.00 -44.85 26.25
N GLN A 627 -51.80 -44.42 26.64
CA GLN A 627 -50.63 -44.86 25.90
C GLN A 627 -50.39 -46.31 26.29
N ALA A 628 -50.59 -47.22 25.33
CA ALA A 628 -49.93 -48.50 25.35
C ALA A 628 -48.42 -48.25 25.53
N SER A 629 -47.83 -48.94 26.49
CA SER A 629 -46.37 -49.00 26.66
C SER A 629 -45.73 -49.34 25.32
N GLU A 630 -45.13 -48.36 24.64
CA GLU A 630 -44.12 -48.64 23.63
C GLU A 630 -42.94 -49.25 24.37
N SER A 631 -42.74 -50.55 24.20
CA SER A 631 -41.47 -51.19 24.57
C SER A 631 -40.34 -50.49 23.83
N LYS A 632 -39.48 -49.80 24.56
CA LYS A 632 -38.08 -49.59 24.19
C LYS A 632 -37.18 -50.11 25.28
#